data_AF-A0A2D0J4H8-F1
#
_entry.id   AF-A0A2D0J4H8-F1
#
_cell.length_a   1.000
_cell.length_b   1.000
_cell.length_c   1.000
_cell.angle_alpha   90.00
_cell.angle_beta   90.00
_cell.angle_gamma   90.00
#
_symmetry.space_group_name_H-M   'P 1'
#
loop_
_entity.id
_entity.type
_entity.pdbx_description
1 polymer ?
#
loop_
_entity_poly.entity_id
_entity_poly.type
_entity_poly.pdbx_seq_one_letter_code
_entity_poly.pdbx_strand_id
1 'polypeptide(L)'
;MKYRHFFIFVVLLFASLPVMANEKYWYYGCPKYSEKGVEEIMQKIKNTSFRTISELQGYSKGEAEMYIKKTKCDLRNLDEYAQELKKRIKEGKKYTGR
;
A
#
# COMPACT_ATOMS: atom_id res chain seq x y z
N MET A 1 19.79 -12.55 44.25
CA MET A 1 19.20 -11.77 43.12
C MET A 1 18.70 -12.75 42.06
N LYS A 2 17.41 -13.10 42.06
CA LYS A 2 16.84 -14.26 41.34
C LYS A 2 15.99 -13.90 40.09
N TYR A 3 16.05 -12.67 39.60
CA TYR A 3 15.16 -12.20 38.53
C TYR A 3 15.86 -11.64 37.29
N ARG A 4 17.19 -11.76 37.17
CA ARG A 4 17.93 -11.12 36.05
C ARG A 4 17.87 -11.90 34.73
N HIS A 5 17.43 -13.16 34.73
CA HIS A 5 17.36 -13.99 33.53
C HIS A 5 15.96 -14.09 32.91
N PHE A 6 14.90 -13.76 33.66
CA PHE A 6 13.53 -13.82 33.14
C PHE A 6 13.18 -12.66 32.20
N PHE A 7 13.88 -11.52 32.34
CA PHE A 7 13.60 -10.34 31.51
C PHE A 7 14.12 -10.46 30.07
N ILE A 8 15.10 -11.32 29.83
CA ILE A 8 15.73 -11.47 28.50
C ILE A 8 14.87 -12.35 27.57
N PHE A 9 14.06 -13.25 28.13
CA PHE A 9 13.22 -14.15 27.33
C PHE A 9 11.93 -13.49 26.80
N VAL A 10 11.42 -12.44 27.44
CA VAL A 10 10.18 -11.77 27.02
C VAL A 10 10.41 -10.85 25.80
N VAL A 11 11.59 -10.23 25.68
CA VAL A 11 11.90 -9.34 24.55
C VAL A 11 12.10 -10.13 23.24
N LEU A 12 12.56 -11.38 23.31
CA LEU A 12 12.80 -12.23 22.15
C LEU A 12 11.52 -12.84 21.56
N LEU A 13 10.40 -12.89 22.28
CA LEU A 13 9.14 -13.45 21.80
C LEU A 13 8.29 -12.46 20.99
N PHE A 14 8.55 -11.16 21.09
CA PHE A 14 7.88 -10.11 20.30
C PHE A 14 8.63 -9.71 19.02
N ALA A 15 9.74 -10.38 18.70
CA ALA A 15 10.33 -10.38 17.35
C ALA A 15 9.57 -11.33 16.40
N SER A 16 8.34 -11.72 16.76
CA SER A 16 7.35 -12.35 15.89
C SER A 16 6.92 -11.35 14.80
N LEU A 17 7.81 -11.22 13.83
CA LEU A 17 7.51 -11.16 12.41
C LEU A 17 6.34 -10.23 12.05
N PRO A 18 6.60 -8.98 11.59
CA PRO A 18 5.76 -8.48 10.52
C PRO A 18 5.95 -9.47 9.38
N VAL A 19 4.92 -10.31 9.17
CA VAL A 19 4.72 -11.04 7.93
C VAL A 19 4.97 -10.04 6.82
N MET A 20 6.11 -10.20 6.15
CA MET A 20 6.50 -9.48 4.95
C MET A 20 5.39 -9.72 3.93
N ALA A 21 4.39 -8.85 3.95
CA ALA A 21 3.25 -8.92 3.06
C ALA A 21 3.72 -8.52 1.66
N ASN A 22 4.22 -9.53 0.92
CA ASN A 22 4.20 -9.64 -0.53
C ASN A 22 4.69 -8.39 -1.29
N GLU A 23 6.00 -8.18 -1.32
CA GLU A 23 6.67 -6.99 -1.88
C GLU A 23 6.71 -6.86 -3.42
N LYS A 24 5.79 -7.42 -4.21
CA LYS A 24 6.11 -7.67 -5.64
C LYS A 24 5.43 -6.83 -6.74
N TYR A 25 4.63 -5.81 -6.43
CA TYR A 25 3.74 -5.21 -7.45
C TYR A 25 3.58 -3.68 -7.33
N TRP A 26 4.67 -2.96 -7.01
CA TRP A 26 4.62 -1.50 -6.86
C TRP A 26 5.35 -0.79 -7.99
N TYR A 27 4.78 0.33 -8.44
CA TYR A 27 5.38 1.14 -9.49
C TYR A 27 6.69 1.78 -8.99
N TYR A 28 7.75 1.68 -9.79
CA TYR A 28 9.06 2.19 -9.40
C TYR A 28 9.04 3.70 -9.16
N GLY A 29 9.64 4.14 -8.05
CA GLY A 29 9.68 5.55 -7.65
C GLY A 29 8.41 6.07 -6.95
N CYS A 30 7.43 5.20 -6.71
CA CYS A 30 6.26 5.51 -5.89
C CYS A 30 6.33 4.84 -4.50
N PRO A 31 5.67 5.41 -3.47
CA PRO A 31 5.54 4.76 -2.17
C PRO A 31 4.92 3.37 -2.33
N LYS A 32 5.48 2.37 -1.67
CA LYS A 32 4.91 1.02 -1.63
C LYS A 32 3.79 0.98 -0.60
N TYR A 33 2.69 0.30 -0.91
CA TYR A 33 1.56 0.16 0.01
C TYR A 33 1.49 -1.24 0.62
N SER A 34 0.82 -1.39 1.76
CA SER A 34 0.34 -2.70 2.23
C SER A 34 -1.04 -2.98 1.61
N GLU A 35 -1.56 -4.19 1.74
CA GLU A 35 -2.96 -4.48 1.33
C GLU A 35 -3.95 -3.52 2.01
N LYS A 36 -3.76 -3.26 3.31
CA LYS A 36 -4.53 -2.27 4.06
C LYS A 36 -4.36 -0.85 3.49
N GLY A 37 -3.13 -0.48 3.10
CA GLY A 37 -2.86 0.83 2.48
C GLY A 37 -3.58 1.00 1.14
N VAL A 38 -3.68 -0.06 0.34
CA VAL A 38 -4.48 -0.04 -0.90
C VAL A 38 -5.96 0.17 -0.60
N GLU A 39 -6.50 -0.53 0.40
CA GLU A 39 -7.90 -0.36 0.80
C GLU A 39 -8.19 1.08 1.26
N GLU A 40 -7.30 1.67 2.06
CA GLU A 40 -7.41 3.06 2.49
C GLU A 40 -7.41 4.03 1.30
N ILE A 41 -6.57 3.81 0.29
CA ILE A 41 -6.55 4.62 -0.94
C ILE A 41 -7.85 4.44 -1.72
N MET A 42 -8.33 3.22 -1.88
CA MET A 42 -9.59 2.93 -2.58
C MET A 42 -10.78 3.60 -1.89
N GLN A 43 -10.83 3.54 -0.55
CA GLN A 43 -11.86 4.24 0.25
C GLN A 43 -11.75 5.74 0.08
N LYS A 44 -10.54 6.30 0.11
CA LYS A 44 -10.31 7.72 -0.09
C LYS A 44 -10.78 8.17 -1.48
N ILE A 45 -10.48 7.42 -2.53
CA ILE A 45 -10.91 7.73 -3.90
C ILE A 45 -12.43 7.63 -4.05
N LYS A 46 -13.08 6.65 -3.40
CA LYS A 46 -14.55 6.53 -3.40
C LYS A 46 -15.22 7.73 -2.71
N ASN A 47 -14.66 8.19 -1.61
CA ASN A 47 -15.26 9.21 -0.76
C ASN A 47 -14.81 10.64 -1.08
N THR A 48 -13.76 10.80 -1.89
CA THR A 48 -13.18 12.11 -2.21
C THR A 48 -13.15 12.30 -3.72
N SER A 49 -13.80 13.34 -4.22
CA SER A 49 -13.63 13.76 -5.61
C SER A 49 -12.18 14.18 -5.85
N PHE A 50 -11.64 13.82 -7.01
CA PHE A 50 -10.35 14.38 -7.43
C PHE A 50 -10.49 15.89 -7.56
N ARG A 51 -9.51 16.62 -7.04
CA ARG A 51 -9.46 18.07 -7.18
C ARG A 51 -9.25 18.42 -8.64
N THR A 52 -10.09 19.30 -9.15
CA THR A 52 -9.98 19.91 -10.46
C THR A 52 -8.77 20.83 -10.53
N ILE A 53 -8.34 21.16 -11.75
CA ILE A 53 -7.26 22.13 -11.97
C ILE A 53 -7.60 23.48 -11.32
N SER A 54 -8.87 23.91 -11.39
CA SER A 54 -9.32 25.15 -10.76
C SER A 54 -9.18 25.11 -9.23
N GLU A 55 -9.49 23.99 -8.59
CA GLU A 55 -9.29 23.83 -7.14
C GLU A 55 -7.81 23.79 -6.76
N LEU A 56 -6.94 23.35 -7.67
CA LEU A 56 -5.50 23.35 -7.47
C LEU A 56 -4.88 24.75 -7.64
N GLN A 57 -5.55 25.71 -8.26
CA GLN A 57 -5.04 27.09 -8.40
C GLN A 57 -4.94 27.83 -7.06
N GLY A 58 -5.73 27.42 -6.06
CA GLY A 58 -5.64 27.98 -4.69
C GLY A 58 -4.46 27.48 -3.87
N TYR A 59 -3.69 26.51 -4.39
CA TYR A 59 -2.51 25.96 -3.74
C TYR A 59 -1.25 26.71 -4.15
N SER A 60 -0.23 26.67 -3.29
CA SER A 60 1.11 27.01 -3.75
C SER A 60 1.56 26.02 -4.83
N LYS A 61 2.47 26.46 -5.71
CA LYS A 61 3.04 25.61 -6.77
C LYS A 61 3.57 24.27 -6.21
N GLY A 62 4.29 24.32 -5.10
CA GLY A 62 4.88 23.12 -4.49
C GLY A 62 3.81 22.14 -3.96
N GLU A 63 2.74 22.65 -3.37
CA GLU A 63 1.64 21.81 -2.89
C GLU A 63 0.85 21.18 -4.05
N ALA A 64 0.58 21.95 -5.11
CA ALA A 64 -0.07 21.44 -6.31
C ALA A 64 0.77 20.34 -6.98
N GLU A 65 2.08 20.56 -7.13
CA GLU A 65 3.02 19.56 -7.67
C GLU A 65 3.06 18.30 -6.80
N MET A 66 3.08 18.45 -5.48
CA MET A 66 3.06 17.32 -4.55
C MET A 66 1.75 16.53 -4.65
N TYR A 67 0.61 17.22 -4.72
CA TYR A 67 -0.70 16.59 -4.90
C TYR A 67 -0.75 15.80 -6.22
N ILE A 68 -0.36 16.42 -7.33
CA ILE A 68 -0.32 15.77 -8.65
C ILE A 68 0.59 14.55 -8.64
N LYS A 69 1.79 14.66 -8.06
CA LYS A 69 2.75 13.55 -7.95
C LYS A 69 2.16 12.39 -7.14
N LYS A 70 1.54 12.69 -6.00
CA LYS A 70 0.89 11.68 -5.15
C LYS A 70 -0.24 10.98 -5.88
N THR A 71 -1.16 11.73 -6.49
CA THR A 71 -2.28 11.16 -7.24
C THR A 71 -1.79 10.27 -8.40
N LYS A 72 -0.74 10.68 -9.12
CA LYS A 72 -0.13 9.85 -10.16
C LYS A 72 0.41 8.53 -9.60
N CYS A 73 1.07 8.56 -8.46
CA CYS A 73 1.56 7.34 -7.81
C CYS A 73 0.43 6.42 -7.34
N ASP A 74 -0.60 6.98 -6.72
CA ASP A 74 -1.76 6.21 -6.25
C ASP A 74 -2.42 5.48 -7.43
N LEU A 75 -2.64 6.17 -8.55
CA LEU A 75 -3.22 5.56 -9.76
C LEU A 75 -2.35 4.44 -10.35
N ARG A 76 -1.02 4.65 -10.43
CA ARG A 76 -0.10 3.64 -10.96
C ARG A 76 -0.05 2.39 -10.08
N ASN A 77 0.03 2.57 -8.76
CA ASN A 77 0.04 1.44 -7.83
C ASN A 77 -1.28 0.66 -7.83
N LEU A 78 -2.41 1.34 -7.98
CA LEU A 78 -3.71 0.66 -8.12
C LEU A 78 -3.81 -0.15 -9.41
N ASP A 79 -3.22 0.34 -10.51
CA ASP A 79 -3.17 -0.42 -11.76
C ASP A 79 -2.32 -1.69 -11.62
N GLU A 80 -1.10 -1.58 -11.08
CA GLU A 80 -0.23 -2.74 -10.80
C GLU A 80 -0.93 -3.76 -9.86
N TYR A 81 -1.59 -3.27 -8.82
CA TYR A 81 -2.36 -4.12 -7.91
C TYR A 81 -3.52 -4.84 -8.63
N ALA A 82 -4.25 -4.14 -9.51
CA ALA A 82 -5.32 -4.74 -10.30
C ALA A 82 -4.78 -5.80 -11.30
N GLN A 83 -3.62 -5.58 -11.89
CA GLN A 83 -2.95 -6.55 -12.76
C GLN A 83 -2.56 -7.81 -11.99
N GLU A 84 -2.00 -7.66 -10.79
CA GLU A 84 -1.66 -8.78 -9.92
C GLU A 84 -2.90 -9.58 -9.50
N LEU A 85 -4.00 -8.91 -9.13
CA LEU A 85 -5.26 -9.59 -8.83
C LEU A 85 -5.78 -10.40 -10.04
N LYS A 86 -5.73 -9.83 -11.25
CA LYS A 86 -6.12 -10.55 -12.48
C LYS A 86 -5.26 -11.80 -12.69
N LYS A 87 -3.95 -11.71 -12.43
CA LYS A 87 -3.02 -12.84 -12.54
C LYS A 87 -3.37 -13.93 -11.55
N ARG A 88 -3.57 -13.60 -10.27
CA ARG A 88 -3.97 -14.55 -9.22
C ARG A 88 -5.28 -15.25 -9.53
N ILE A 89 -6.29 -14.52 -10.03
CA ILE A 89 -7.57 -15.11 -10.46
C ILE A 89 -7.37 -16.10 -11.62
N LYS A 90 -6.52 -15.76 -12.61
CA LYS A 90 -6.23 -16.64 -13.74
C LYS A 90 -5.49 -17.91 -13.31
N GLU A 91 -4.57 -17.80 -12.36
CA GLU A 91 -3.84 -18.94 -11.80
C GLU A 91 -4.73 -19.83 -10.93
N GLY A 92 -5.59 -19.23 -10.09
CA GLY A 92 -6.58 -19.97 -9.29
C GLY A 92 -7.59 -20.74 -10.17
N LYS A 93 -8.08 -20.13 -11.26
CA LYS A 93 -8.95 -20.81 -12.24
C LYS A 93 -8.26 -21.97 -12.97
N LYS A 94 -6.95 -21.93 -13.16
CA LYS A 94 -6.19 -23.06 -13.72
C LYS A 94 -6.10 -24.23 -12.75
N TYR A 95 -6.13 -23.97 -11.44
CA TYR A 95 -5.98 -25.01 -10.41
C TYR A 95 -7.28 -25.76 -10.10
N THR A 96 -8.45 -25.13 -10.32
CA THR A 96 -9.77 -25.75 -10.09
C THR A 96 -10.34 -26.47 -11.32
N GLY A 97 -9.65 -26.44 -12.46
CA GLY A 97 -10.06 -27.07 -13.72
C GLY A 97 -9.33 -28.38 -14.02
N ARG A 98 -8.78 -29.08 -13.02
CA ARG A 98 -8.04 -30.34 -13.18
C ARG A 98 -8.76 -31.49 -12.50
#